data_AF-A0A0Q4F9P1-F1
#
_entry.id   AF-A0A0Q4F9P1-F1
#
_cell.length_a   1.000
_cell.length_b   1.000
_cell.length_c   1.000
_cell.angle_alpha   90.00
_cell.angle_beta   90.00
_cell.angle_gamma   90.00
#
_symmetry.space_group_name_H-M   'P 1'
#
loop_
_entity.id
_entity.type
_entity.pdbx_description
1 polymer ?
#
loop_
_entity_poly.entity_id
_entity_poly.type
_entity_poly.pdbx_seq_one_letter_code
_entity_poly.pdbx_strand_id
1 'polypeptide(L)'
;MAKVDYDGFAGIHRLAEAEATIDQRSAVILTYHAALEREIDVVLSGLLPRPEKLRKNLGFANKIDVLAAAWRGEPEAGDNLHLVLRRFNDLRNSVAHGDTLEEVEGWLTKLIDAYRAIDAEVDVHVEVGELAQGICAYMADGPLPREVIAVADALDHLVNVTWPRAFGIGQQRGQPGDDKPDR
;
A
#
# COMPACT_ATOMS: atom_id res chain seq x y z
N MET A 1 3.89 39.47 19.36
CA MET A 1 2.90 38.87 20.27
C MET A 1 1.52 39.08 19.69
N ALA A 2 0.66 38.05 19.68
CA ALA A 2 -0.65 38.08 19.03
C ALA A 2 -1.70 39.00 19.71
N LYS A 3 -1.35 39.68 20.82
CA LYS A 3 -2.23 40.60 21.58
C LYS A 3 -3.58 39.99 21.98
N VAL A 4 -3.57 38.69 22.29
CA VAL A 4 -4.70 37.93 22.86
C VAL A 4 -4.19 37.19 24.09
N ASP A 5 -5.09 36.80 25.01
CA ASP A 5 -4.80 36.04 26.23
C ASP A 5 -4.47 34.57 25.90
N TYR A 6 -3.42 34.37 25.10
CA TYR A 6 -2.90 33.05 24.77
C TYR A 6 -1.87 32.62 25.82
N ASP A 7 -2.17 31.53 26.52
CA ASP A 7 -1.25 30.87 27.42
C ASP A 7 -0.29 29.96 26.63
N GLY A 8 0.95 30.43 26.47
CA GLY A 8 2.01 29.70 25.79
C GLY A 8 2.44 28.42 26.50
N PHE A 9 2.36 28.35 27.84
CA PHE A 9 2.71 27.14 28.59
C PHE A 9 1.64 26.07 28.41
N ALA A 10 0.36 26.44 28.48
CA ALA A 10 -0.73 25.52 28.14
C ALA A 10 -0.65 25.07 26.67
N GLY A 11 -0.17 25.95 25.77
CA GLY A 11 0.15 25.60 24.39
C GLY A 11 1.23 24.52 24.28
N ILE A 12 2.35 24.68 24.98
CA ILE A 12 3.44 23.70 25.01
C ILE A 12 2.97 22.36 25.59
N HIS A 13 2.16 22.39 26.66
CA HIS A 13 1.61 21.17 27.26
C HIS A 13 0.74 20.39 26.25
N ARG A 14 -0.18 21.07 25.55
CA ARG A 14 -1.01 20.43 24.51
C ARG A 14 -0.17 19.85 23.37
N LEU A 15 0.94 20.50 23.01
CA LEU A 15 1.86 19.96 21.99
C LEU A 15 2.59 18.71 22.48
N ALA A 16 3.04 18.67 23.75
CA ALA A 16 3.66 17.49 24.34
C ALA A 16 2.67 16.31 24.48
N GLU A 17 1.41 16.60 24.81
CA GLU A 17 0.34 15.58 24.81
C GLU A 17 0.07 15.05 23.40
N ALA A 18 0.07 15.91 22.38
CA ALA A 18 -0.08 15.50 20.99
C ALA A 18 1.12 14.67 20.47
N GLU A 19 2.35 14.97 20.93
CA GLU A 19 3.53 14.18 20.58
C GLU A 19 3.39 12.72 21.04
N ALA A 20 2.77 12.50 22.20
CA ALA A 20 2.57 11.16 22.76
C ALA A 20 1.58 10.28 21.96
N THR A 21 0.78 10.87 21.05
CA THR A 21 -0.17 10.13 20.21
C THR A 21 0.31 9.91 18.77
N ILE A 22 1.52 10.36 18.43
CA ILE A 22 2.04 10.25 17.06
C ILE A 22 2.32 8.78 16.71
N ASP A 23 1.58 8.27 15.74
CA ASP A 23 1.88 6.98 15.12
C ASP A 23 3.14 7.07 14.25
N GLN A 24 4.09 6.15 14.43
CA GLN A 24 5.35 6.15 13.68
C GLN A 24 5.15 5.93 12.17
N ARG A 25 4.03 5.32 11.77
CA ARG A 25 3.64 5.07 10.37
C ARG A 25 2.95 6.27 9.73
N SER A 26 2.72 7.37 10.46
CA SER A 26 1.98 8.53 9.97
C SER A 26 2.48 9.05 8.62
N ALA A 27 3.81 9.18 8.47
CA ALA A 27 4.42 9.63 7.22
C ALA A 27 4.15 8.67 6.06
N VAL A 28 4.18 7.36 6.30
CA VAL A 28 3.93 6.32 5.31
C VAL A 28 2.47 6.36 4.87
N ILE A 29 1.53 6.41 5.82
CA ILE A 29 0.09 6.46 5.57
C ILE A 29 -0.27 7.71 4.75
N LEU A 30 0.22 8.89 5.15
CA LEU A 30 -0.02 10.14 4.44
C LEU A 30 0.56 10.14 3.03
N THR A 31 1.76 9.56 2.86
CA THR A 31 2.44 9.48 1.56
C THR A 31 1.68 8.58 0.59
N TYR A 32 1.30 7.37 1.02
CA TYR A 32 0.56 6.44 0.16
C TYR A 32 -0.87 6.92 -0.10
N HIS A 33 -1.54 7.58 0.85
CA HIS A 33 -2.83 8.23 0.59
C HIS A 33 -2.73 9.28 -0.53
N ALA A 34 -1.73 10.16 -0.46
CA ALA A 34 -1.51 11.16 -1.49
C ALA A 34 -1.07 10.57 -2.84
N ALA A 35 -0.39 9.42 -2.83
CA ALA A 35 -0.04 8.69 -4.05
C ALA A 35 -1.29 8.06 -4.69
N LEU A 36 -2.10 7.33 -3.90
CA LEU A 36 -3.39 6.78 -4.35
C LEU A 36 -4.31 7.86 -4.92
N GLU A 37 -4.34 9.04 -4.30
CA GLU A 37 -5.14 10.15 -4.82
C GLU A 37 -4.75 10.55 -6.24
N ARG A 38 -3.45 10.54 -6.57
CA ARG A 38 -2.94 10.84 -7.91
C ARG A 38 -3.26 9.72 -8.90
N GLU A 39 -3.16 8.46 -8.48
CA GLU A 39 -3.52 7.33 -9.34
C GLU A 39 -5.03 7.31 -9.65
N ILE A 40 -5.88 7.68 -8.69
CA ILE A 40 -7.31 7.90 -8.95
C ILE A 40 -7.52 8.99 -10.00
N ASP A 41 -6.75 10.09 -9.97
CA ASP A 41 -6.82 11.13 -11.01
C ASP A 41 -6.45 10.58 -12.39
N VAL A 42 -5.44 9.70 -12.48
CA VAL A 42 -5.06 9.01 -13.72
C VAL A 42 -6.21 8.15 -14.24
N VAL A 43 -6.81 7.32 -13.38
CA VAL A 43 -7.93 6.44 -13.77
C VAL A 43 -9.15 7.25 -14.20
N LEU A 44 -9.53 8.27 -13.44
CA LEU A 44 -10.63 9.18 -13.78
C LEU A 44 -10.41 9.89 -15.11
N SER A 45 -9.16 10.22 -15.46
CA SER A 45 -8.82 10.82 -16.74
C SER A 45 -9.11 9.91 -17.94
N GLY A 46 -9.00 8.59 -17.75
CA GLY A 46 -9.34 7.58 -18.76
C GLY A 46 -10.83 7.19 -18.78
N LEU A 47 -11.51 7.26 -17.63
CA LEU A 47 -12.93 6.86 -17.51
C LEU A 47 -13.91 7.93 -17.97
N LEU A 48 -13.60 9.21 -17.74
CA LEU A 48 -14.54 10.30 -18.02
C LEU A 48 -14.37 10.83 -19.45
N PRO A 49 -15.45 11.19 -20.14
CA PRO A 49 -15.37 11.75 -21.49
C PRO A 49 -14.78 13.17 -21.52
N ARG A 50 -14.82 13.88 -20.39
CA ARG A 50 -14.37 15.27 -20.23
C ARG A 50 -13.74 15.51 -18.86
N PRO A 51 -12.61 14.84 -18.56
CA PRO A 51 -12.00 14.88 -17.23
C PRO A 51 -11.54 16.29 -16.82
N GLU A 52 -11.23 17.16 -17.79
CA GLU A 52 -10.84 18.55 -17.56
C GLU A 52 -11.94 19.42 -16.92
N LYS A 53 -13.19 18.92 -16.90
CA LYS A 53 -14.33 19.60 -16.26
C LYS A 53 -14.44 19.30 -14.78
N LEU A 54 -13.76 18.27 -14.28
CA LEU A 54 -13.65 18.07 -12.85
C LEU A 54 -12.88 19.24 -12.24
N ARG A 55 -13.36 19.73 -11.08
CA ARG A 55 -12.66 20.79 -10.36
C ARG A 55 -11.30 20.25 -9.91
N LYS A 56 -10.23 21.01 -10.13
CA LYS A 56 -8.86 20.66 -9.70
C LYS A 56 -8.71 20.44 -8.18
N ASN A 57 -9.67 20.93 -7.38
CA ASN A 57 -9.67 20.81 -5.92
C ASN A 57 -10.71 19.80 -5.42
N LEU A 58 -11.04 18.78 -6.22
CA LEU A 58 -11.89 17.70 -5.76
C LEU A 58 -11.12 16.92 -4.68
N GLY A 59 -11.60 16.90 -3.44
CA GLY A 59 -10.96 16.11 -2.38
C GLY A 59 -11.11 14.60 -2.59
N PHE A 60 -10.23 13.82 -1.98
CA PHE A 60 -10.18 12.36 -2.06
C PHE A 60 -11.56 11.67 -1.97
N ALA A 61 -12.37 12.01 -0.95
CA ALA A 61 -13.69 11.42 -0.76
C ALA A 61 -14.62 11.62 -1.97
N ASN A 62 -14.62 12.81 -2.58
CA ASN A 62 -15.42 13.04 -3.78
C ASN A 62 -14.83 12.32 -5.00
N LYS A 63 -13.50 12.15 -5.08
CA LYS A 63 -12.85 11.42 -6.18
C LYS A 63 -13.26 9.96 -6.17
N ILE A 64 -13.29 9.31 -5.01
CA ILE A 64 -13.70 7.91 -4.90
C ILE A 64 -15.19 7.73 -5.26
N ASP A 65 -16.05 8.68 -4.90
CA ASP A 65 -17.47 8.64 -5.27
C ASP A 65 -17.64 8.76 -6.80
N VAL A 66 -16.88 9.65 -7.45
CA VAL A 66 -16.90 9.78 -8.91
C VAL A 66 -16.33 8.54 -9.58
N LEU A 67 -15.25 7.96 -9.03
CA LEU A 67 -14.64 6.73 -9.55
C LEU A 67 -15.64 5.58 -9.52
N ALA A 68 -16.32 5.36 -8.39
CA ALA A 68 -17.35 4.34 -8.26
C ALA A 68 -18.52 4.57 -9.22
N ALA A 69 -18.99 5.81 -9.34
CA ALA A 69 -20.08 6.16 -10.25
C ALA A 69 -19.71 6.02 -11.74
N ALA A 70 -18.44 6.19 -12.09
CA ALA A 70 -17.93 6.07 -13.46
C ALA A 70 -17.37 4.67 -13.76
N TRP A 71 -17.45 3.72 -12.82
CA TRP A 71 -16.89 2.39 -12.96
C TRP A 71 -17.53 1.65 -14.13
N ARG A 72 -16.70 1.06 -14.99
CA ARG A 72 -17.14 0.34 -16.20
C ARG A 72 -17.04 -1.19 -16.08
N GLY A 73 -16.32 -1.68 -15.08
CA GLY A 73 -16.20 -3.10 -14.79
C GLY A 73 -17.41 -3.64 -14.06
N GLU A 74 -17.26 -4.81 -13.44
CA GLU A 74 -18.32 -5.40 -12.62
C GLU A 74 -18.72 -4.44 -11.47
N PRO A 75 -20.02 -4.22 -11.22
CA PRO A 75 -20.48 -3.31 -10.18
C PRO A 75 -19.90 -3.62 -8.79
N GLU A 76 -19.86 -4.90 -8.42
CA GLU A 76 -19.30 -5.36 -7.14
C GLU A 76 -17.82 -5.00 -6.99
N ALA A 77 -17.05 -5.05 -8.09
CA ALA A 77 -15.65 -4.65 -8.07
C ALA A 77 -15.51 -3.14 -7.80
N GLY A 78 -16.38 -2.32 -8.39
CA GLY A 78 -16.44 -0.88 -8.11
C GLY A 78 -16.79 -0.58 -6.66
N ASP A 79 -17.75 -1.31 -6.09
CA ASP A 79 -18.18 -1.16 -4.69
C ASP A 79 -17.06 -1.58 -3.71
N ASN A 80 -16.37 -2.69 -3.98
CA ASN A 80 -15.23 -3.15 -3.18
C ASN A 80 -14.08 -2.13 -3.20
N LEU A 81 -13.75 -1.59 -4.39
CA LEU A 81 -12.75 -0.54 -4.53
C LEU A 81 -13.15 0.75 -3.80
N HIS A 82 -14.42 1.14 -3.89
CA HIS A 82 -14.93 2.31 -3.17
C HIS A 82 -14.77 2.15 -1.65
N LEU A 83 -15.16 0.98 -1.12
CA LEU A 83 -15.07 0.69 0.30
C LEU A 83 -13.62 0.72 0.79
N VAL A 84 -12.69 0.08 0.09
CA VAL A 84 -11.28 0.03 0.53
C VAL A 84 -10.64 1.41 0.50
N LEU A 85 -10.89 2.21 -0.54
CA LEU A 85 -10.37 3.58 -0.65
C LEU A 85 -10.97 4.48 0.44
N ARG A 86 -12.24 4.29 0.77
CA ARG A 86 -12.89 4.99 1.89
C ARG A 86 -12.23 4.64 3.23
N ARG A 87 -11.92 3.36 3.48
CA ARG A 87 -11.21 2.94 4.70
C ARG A 87 -9.79 3.48 4.76
N PHE A 88 -9.10 3.58 3.63
CA PHE A 88 -7.80 4.23 3.56
C PHE A 88 -7.89 5.72 3.94
N ASN A 89 -8.92 6.42 3.44
CA ASN A 89 -9.19 7.80 3.81
C ASN A 89 -9.54 7.96 5.31
N ASP A 90 -10.31 7.03 5.87
CA ASP A 90 -10.62 7.01 7.31
C ASP A 90 -9.34 6.85 8.15
N LEU A 91 -8.47 5.90 7.79
CA LEU A 91 -7.16 5.69 8.42
C LEU A 91 -6.29 6.94 8.36
N ARG A 92 -6.19 7.56 7.17
CA ARG A 92 -5.43 8.81 7.00
C ARG A 92 -5.99 9.94 7.86
N ASN A 93 -7.31 10.06 7.97
CA ASN A 93 -7.93 11.11 8.77
C ASN A 93 -7.67 10.91 10.26
N SER A 94 -7.69 9.66 10.73
CA SER A 94 -7.37 9.33 12.11
C SER A 94 -5.94 9.76 12.48
N VAL A 95 -4.98 9.41 11.63
CA VAL A 95 -3.58 9.87 11.75
C VAL A 95 -3.48 11.40 11.71
N ALA A 96 -4.16 12.06 10.77
CA ALA A 96 -4.06 13.50 10.59
C ALA A 96 -4.69 14.30 11.74
N HIS A 97 -5.65 13.73 12.45
CA HIS A 97 -6.28 14.35 13.61
C HIS A 97 -5.56 14.03 14.93
N GLY A 98 -4.55 13.15 14.92
CA GLY A 98 -3.78 12.79 16.10
C GLY A 98 -4.58 11.91 17.07
N ASP A 99 -5.48 11.08 16.54
CA ASP A 99 -6.22 10.07 17.28
C ASP A 99 -5.25 9.12 18.03
N THR A 100 -5.79 8.37 18.98
CA THR A 100 -4.99 7.41 19.76
C THR A 100 -4.46 6.27 18.89
N LEU A 101 -3.34 5.65 19.29
CA LEU A 101 -2.78 4.50 18.59
C LEU A 101 -3.79 3.35 18.43
N GLU A 102 -4.65 3.13 19.43
CA GLU A 102 -5.71 2.13 19.38
C GLU A 102 -6.75 2.43 18.29
N GLU A 103 -7.13 3.70 18.12
CA GLU A 103 -8.03 4.13 17.05
C GLU A 103 -7.41 3.96 15.67
N VAL A 104 -6.12 4.30 15.51
CA VAL A 104 -5.38 4.09 14.26
C VAL A 104 -5.31 2.60 13.90
N GLU A 105 -5.00 1.73 14.85
CA GLU A 105 -5.02 0.27 14.66
C GLU A 105 -6.42 -0.26 14.30
N GLY A 106 -7.46 0.29 14.92
CA GLY A 106 -8.84 -0.05 14.59
C GLY A 106 -9.20 0.31 13.15
N TRP A 107 -8.69 1.42 12.63
CA TRP A 107 -8.88 1.80 11.22
C TRP A 107 -8.03 0.97 10.26
N LEU A 108 -6.80 0.61 10.64
CA LEU A 108 -5.96 -0.27 9.85
C LEU A 108 -6.59 -1.66 9.70
N THR A 109 -7.15 -2.20 10.78
CA THR A 109 -7.88 -3.48 10.75
C THR A 109 -9.07 -3.42 9.78
N LYS A 110 -9.88 -2.34 9.86
CA LYS A 110 -11.01 -2.14 8.95
C LYS A 110 -10.59 -1.99 7.49
N LEU A 111 -9.42 -1.39 7.23
CA LEU A 111 -8.84 -1.29 5.90
C LEU A 111 -8.44 -2.67 5.37
N ILE A 112 -7.75 -3.48 6.17
CA ILE A 112 -7.37 -4.86 5.80
C ILE A 112 -8.62 -5.71 5.54
N ASP A 113 -9.63 -5.61 6.39
CA ASP A 113 -10.91 -6.33 6.21
C ASP A 113 -11.62 -5.94 4.92
N ALA A 114 -11.63 -4.65 4.56
CA ALA A 114 -12.17 -4.21 3.27
C ALA A 114 -11.31 -4.72 2.11
N TYR A 115 -9.99 -4.70 2.25
CA TYR A 115 -9.05 -5.15 1.22
C TYR A 115 -9.15 -6.66 0.95
N ARG A 116 -9.63 -7.47 1.91
CA ARG A 116 -9.92 -8.90 1.68
C ARG A 116 -10.97 -9.19 0.61
N ALA A 117 -11.81 -8.21 0.27
CA ALA A 117 -12.72 -8.32 -0.88
C ALA A 117 -12.00 -8.22 -2.24
N ILE A 118 -10.77 -7.69 -2.24
CA ILE A 118 -9.86 -7.60 -3.40
C ILE A 118 -8.88 -8.77 -3.37
N ASP A 119 -8.26 -9.00 -2.21
CA ASP A 119 -7.29 -10.08 -1.98
C ASP A 119 -7.66 -10.89 -0.74
N ALA A 120 -8.38 -12.00 -0.94
CA ALA A 120 -8.84 -12.86 0.15
C ALA A 120 -7.70 -13.51 0.96
N GLU A 121 -6.49 -13.59 0.41
CA GLU A 121 -5.34 -14.25 1.03
C GLU A 121 -4.39 -13.28 1.74
N VAL A 122 -4.73 -11.99 1.77
CA VAL A 122 -3.87 -10.97 2.38
C VAL A 122 -3.61 -11.26 3.87
N ASP A 123 -2.35 -11.12 4.28
CA ASP A 123 -1.92 -11.29 5.66
C ASP A 123 -2.48 -10.17 6.56
N VAL A 124 -2.70 -10.49 7.83
CA VAL A 124 -3.15 -9.52 8.86
C VAL A 124 -2.07 -8.48 9.19
N HIS A 125 -0.80 -8.77 8.92
CA HIS A 125 0.35 -7.91 9.12
C HIS A 125 0.86 -7.27 7.82
N VAL A 126 0.04 -7.23 6.77
CA VAL A 126 0.37 -6.59 5.50
C VAL A 126 0.75 -5.11 5.69
N GLU A 127 1.83 -4.70 5.03
CA GLU A 127 2.31 -3.32 5.11
C GLU A 127 1.39 -2.37 4.34
N VAL A 128 1.21 -1.14 4.84
CA VAL A 128 0.36 -0.12 4.20
C VAL A 128 0.76 0.15 2.75
N GLY A 129 2.06 0.06 2.44
CA GLY A 129 2.56 0.21 1.08
C GLY A 129 2.12 -0.91 0.14
N GLU A 130 2.06 -2.14 0.63
CA GLU A 130 1.60 -3.29 -0.15
C GLU A 130 0.10 -3.21 -0.42
N LEU A 131 -0.70 -2.80 0.58
CA LEU A 131 -2.12 -2.50 0.39
C LEU A 131 -2.34 -1.44 -0.70
N ALA A 132 -1.58 -0.34 -0.66
CA ALA A 132 -1.69 0.72 -1.65
C ALA A 132 -1.33 0.25 -3.07
N GLN A 133 -0.26 -0.55 -3.21
CA GLN A 133 0.13 -1.14 -4.50
C GLN A 133 -0.93 -2.11 -5.02
N GLY A 134 -1.50 -2.93 -4.15
CA GLY A 134 -2.59 -3.84 -4.49
C GLY A 134 -3.86 -3.14 -4.95
N ILE A 135 -4.24 -2.03 -4.30
CA ILE A 135 -5.34 -1.18 -4.76
C ILE A 135 -5.06 -0.63 -6.17
N CYS A 136 -3.84 -0.18 -6.45
CA CYS A 136 -3.46 0.26 -7.80
C CYS A 136 -3.53 -0.86 -8.83
N ALA A 137 -3.04 -2.05 -8.49
CA ALA A 137 -3.14 -3.22 -9.36
C ALA A 137 -4.60 -3.57 -9.66
N TYR A 138 -5.46 -3.54 -8.65
CA TYR A 138 -6.89 -3.80 -8.80
C TYR A 138 -7.60 -2.79 -9.73
N MET A 139 -7.26 -1.50 -9.64
CA MET A 139 -7.78 -0.47 -10.57
C MET A 139 -7.40 -0.75 -12.03
N ALA A 140 -6.27 -1.43 -12.27
CA ALA A 140 -5.74 -1.74 -13.59
C ALA A 140 -6.11 -3.14 -14.11
N ASP A 141 -6.85 -3.95 -13.33
CA ASP A 141 -7.03 -5.39 -13.59
C ASP A 141 -5.67 -6.11 -13.77
N GLY A 142 -4.68 -5.68 -12.97
CA GLY A 142 -3.31 -6.16 -12.99
C GLY A 142 -3.00 -7.18 -11.89
N PRO A 143 -1.86 -7.87 -11.96
CA PRO A 143 -1.45 -8.82 -10.92
C PRO A 143 -1.21 -8.10 -9.60
N LEU A 144 -1.69 -8.70 -8.50
CA LEU A 144 -1.49 -8.19 -7.15
C LEU A 144 -0.01 -8.32 -6.72
N PRO A 145 0.49 -7.51 -5.77
CA PRO A 145 1.89 -7.56 -5.32
C PRO A 145 2.36 -8.96 -4.93
N ARG A 146 1.53 -9.69 -4.16
CA ARG A 146 1.71 -11.11 -3.81
C ARG A 146 1.97 -11.99 -5.03
N GLU A 147 1.21 -11.81 -6.09
CA GLU A 147 1.31 -12.63 -7.31
C GLU A 147 2.59 -12.30 -8.10
N VAL A 148 2.98 -11.02 -8.14
CA VAL A 148 4.24 -10.58 -8.75
C VAL A 148 5.43 -11.19 -8.01
N ILE A 149 5.42 -11.18 -6.67
CA ILE A 149 6.45 -11.81 -5.84
C ILE A 149 6.49 -13.32 -6.09
N ALA A 150 5.33 -13.99 -6.11
CA ALA A 150 5.27 -15.42 -6.37
C ALA A 150 5.86 -15.81 -7.74
N VAL A 151 5.63 -14.99 -8.78
CA VAL A 151 6.24 -15.20 -10.10
C VAL A 151 7.75 -15.00 -10.05
N ALA A 152 8.23 -13.96 -9.37
CA ALA A 152 9.66 -13.71 -9.20
C ALA A 152 10.37 -14.85 -8.46
N ASP A 153 9.77 -15.35 -7.37
CA ASP A 153 10.30 -16.48 -6.59
C ASP A 153 10.28 -17.79 -7.38
N ALA A 154 9.23 -18.03 -8.16
CA ALA A 154 9.16 -19.20 -9.04
C ALA A 154 10.26 -19.16 -10.12
N LEU A 155 10.54 -17.98 -10.68
CA LEU A 155 11.65 -17.78 -11.62
C LEU A 155 13.00 -17.96 -10.95
N ASP A 156 13.20 -17.40 -9.76
CA ASP A 156 14.44 -17.57 -8.98
C ASP A 156 14.69 -19.05 -8.69
N HIS A 157 13.68 -19.77 -8.19
CA HIS A 157 13.78 -21.21 -7.94
C HIS A 157 14.06 -22.00 -9.22
N LEU A 158 13.42 -21.66 -10.35
CA LEU A 158 13.68 -22.31 -11.63
C LEU A 158 15.14 -22.13 -12.06
N VAL A 159 15.63 -20.90 -12.03
CA VAL A 159 16.98 -20.52 -12.50
C VAL A 159 18.06 -21.03 -11.56
N ASN A 160 17.87 -20.93 -10.25
CA ASN A 160 18.91 -21.20 -9.26
C ASN A 160 18.83 -22.59 -8.63
N VAL A 161 17.71 -23.30 -8.75
CA VAL A 161 17.53 -24.64 -8.15
C VAL A 161 17.25 -25.69 -9.21
N THR A 162 16.18 -25.51 -9.99
CA THR A 162 15.68 -26.57 -10.89
C THR A 162 16.61 -26.79 -12.08
N TRP A 163 17.01 -25.74 -12.80
CA TRP A 163 17.90 -25.85 -13.97
C TRP A 163 19.31 -26.33 -13.62
N PRO A 164 19.98 -25.82 -12.58
CA PRO A 164 21.28 -26.35 -12.14
C PRO A 164 21.25 -27.84 -11.83
N ARG A 165 20.17 -28.32 -11.18
CA ARG A 165 19.96 -29.75 -10.90
C ARG A 165 19.68 -30.57 -12.15
N ALA A 166 18.84 -30.06 -13.06
CA ALA A 166 18.42 -30.77 -14.26
C ALA A 166 19.52 -30.85 -15.34
N PHE A 167 20.35 -29.82 -15.45
CA PHE A 167 21.38 -29.69 -16.49
C PHE A 167 22.81 -29.87 -15.97
N GLY A 168 22.99 -30.17 -14.67
CA GLY A 168 24.31 -30.35 -14.07
C GLY A 168 25.19 -29.09 -14.08
N ILE A 169 24.58 -27.92 -14.30
CA ILE A 169 25.23 -26.60 -14.30
C ILE A 169 25.50 -26.24 -12.83
N GLY A 170 26.52 -26.88 -12.27
CA GLY A 170 26.85 -26.82 -10.84
C GLY A 170 27.92 -27.84 -10.43
N GLN A 171 28.23 -28.83 -11.27
CA GLN A 171 29.36 -29.74 -11.07
C GLN A 171 30.44 -29.58 -12.15
N GLN A 172 31.37 -28.65 -11.92
CA GLN A 172 32.77 -28.84 -12.32
C GLN A 172 33.64 -28.54 -11.09
N ARG A 173 34.10 -29.61 -10.43
CA ARG A 173 35.46 -30.15 -10.47
C ARG A 173 36.44 -29.43 -9.55
N GLY A 174 36.68 -30.06 -8.41
CA GLY A 174 37.88 -29.88 -7.59
C GLY A 174 38.36 -31.23 -7.05
N GLN A 175 38.77 -32.15 -7.94
CA GLN A 175 39.79 -33.17 -7.65
C GLN A 175 40.37 -33.63 -8.99
N PRO A 176 41.70 -33.64 -9.15
CA PRO A 176 42.43 -34.86 -8.79
C PRO A 176 43.87 -34.66 -8.25
N GLY A 177 44.26 -35.55 -7.33
CA GLY A 177 45.59 -36.20 -7.25
C GLY A 177 46.85 -35.34 -7.11
N ASP A 178 47.46 -35.38 -5.93
CA ASP A 178 48.92 -35.48 -5.83
C ASP A 178 49.24 -36.84 -5.22
N ASP A 179 49.46 -37.79 -6.12
CA ASP A 179 50.14 -39.05 -5.85
C ASP A 179 51.57 -38.87 -6.39
N LYS A 180 52.57 -38.77 -5.49
CA LYS A 180 53.99 -39.02 -5.79
C LYS A 180 54.91 -38.91 -4.54
N PRO A 181 56.12 -39.51 -4.57
CA PRO A 181 56.39 -40.78 -3.90
C PRO A 181 57.55 -40.72 -2.88
N ASP A 182 57.79 -41.86 -2.22
CA ASP A 182 58.99 -42.30 -1.51
C ASP A 182 59.74 -41.32 -0.60
N ARG A 183 59.69 -41.61 0.71
CA ARG A 183 60.86 -41.99 1.52
C ARG A 183 60.47 -42.70 2.80
#